data_AF-A0A1L5PN81-F1
#
_entry.id   AF-A0A1L5PN81-F1
#
_cell.length_a   1.000
_cell.length_b   1.000
_cell.length_c   1.000
_cell.angle_alpha   90.00
_cell.angle_beta   90.00
_cell.angle_gamma   90.00
#
_symmetry.space_group_name_H-M   'P 1'
#
loop_
_entity.id
_entity.type
_entity.pdbx_description
1 polymer ?
#
loop_
_entity_poly.entity_id
_entity_poly.type
_entity_poly.pdbx_seq_one_letter_code
_entity_poly.pdbx_strand_id
1 'polypeptide(L)'
;MKASEAKSASLYLAFAVLVLIVLSAGLLAWKYLTAEVSGRVNAEVQLESAPSRIANYESYFDQCAAIQGYEAALAAQRSSLSGLSGDDASRVKTVIAGISAQRSRAIAQYNVDVRKDYTKARFLDSGLPKAIDDKSESTICAN
;
A
#
# COMPACT_ATOMS: atom_id res chain seq x y z
N MET A 1 -58.27 -38.94 17.26
CA MET A 1 -57.59 -38.55 15.99
C MET A 1 -56.72 -37.29 16.14
N LYS A 2 -57.14 -36.21 16.83
CA LYS A 2 -56.34 -34.98 17.02
C LYS A 2 -54.92 -35.15 17.62
N ALA A 3 -54.71 -36.12 18.50
CA ALA A 3 -53.40 -36.35 19.14
C ALA A 3 -52.35 -37.00 18.21
N SER A 4 -52.78 -37.66 17.12
CA SER A 4 -51.88 -38.28 16.14
C SER A 4 -51.35 -37.26 15.14
N GLU A 5 -52.19 -36.31 14.73
CA GLU A 5 -51.80 -35.22 13.81
C GLU A 5 -50.88 -34.19 14.47
N ALA A 6 -51.06 -33.92 15.77
CA ALA A 6 -50.18 -33.01 16.49
C ALA A 6 -48.74 -33.54 16.62
N LYS A 7 -48.58 -34.87 16.72
CA LYS A 7 -47.28 -35.55 16.80
C LYS A 7 -46.55 -35.62 15.46
N SER A 8 -47.28 -35.77 14.35
CA SER A 8 -46.66 -35.71 13.02
C SER A 8 -46.24 -34.29 12.67
N ALA A 9 -47.08 -33.29 12.99
CA ALA A 9 -46.77 -31.88 12.78
C ALA A 9 -45.51 -31.41 13.56
N SER A 10 -45.34 -31.84 14.81
CA SER A 10 -44.15 -31.51 15.61
C SER A 10 -42.88 -32.19 15.06
N LEU A 11 -43.00 -33.39 14.51
CA LEU A 11 -41.88 -34.12 13.89
C LEU A 11 -41.43 -33.46 12.58
N TYR A 12 -42.37 -32.98 11.76
CA TYR A 12 -42.05 -32.20 10.56
C TYR A 12 -41.40 -30.85 10.88
N LEU A 13 -41.88 -30.15 11.92
CA LEU A 13 -41.25 -28.91 12.39
C LEU A 13 -39.82 -29.14 12.89
N ALA A 14 -39.60 -30.18 13.71
CA ALA A 14 -38.26 -30.53 14.18
C ALA A 14 -37.31 -30.87 13.02
N PHE A 15 -37.80 -31.60 12.02
CA PHE A 15 -37.04 -31.91 10.80
C PHE A 15 -36.71 -30.65 9.99
N ALA A 16 -37.68 -29.75 9.79
CA ALA A 16 -37.46 -28.50 9.06
C ALA A 16 -36.42 -27.61 9.75
N VAL A 17 -36.47 -27.52 11.09
CA VAL A 17 -35.46 -26.80 11.88
C VAL A 17 -34.08 -27.45 11.75
N LEU A 18 -34.00 -28.78 11.83
CA LEU A 18 -32.74 -29.52 11.64
C LEU A 18 -32.13 -29.24 10.26
N VAL A 19 -32.95 -29.29 9.20
CA VAL A 19 -32.51 -29.00 7.83
C VAL A 19 -31.98 -27.57 7.72
N LEU A 20 -32.66 -26.58 8.32
CA LEU A 20 -32.18 -25.20 8.34
C LEU A 20 -30.84 -25.04 9.08
N ILE A 21 -30.65 -25.76 10.19
CA ILE A 21 -29.38 -25.75 10.93
C ILE A 21 -28.25 -26.36 10.09
N VAL A 22 -28.50 -27.48 9.42
CA VAL A 22 -27.49 -28.12 8.54
C VAL A 22 -27.15 -27.23 7.34
N LEU A 23 -28.15 -26.62 6.70
CA LEU A 23 -27.93 -25.71 5.57
C LEU A 23 -27.14 -24.46 5.98
N SER A 24 -27.48 -23.85 7.13
CA SER A 24 -26.76 -22.67 7.63
C SER A 24 -25.32 -23.00 8.05
N ALA A 25 -25.10 -24.13 8.72
CA ALA A 25 -23.75 -24.60 9.05
C ALA A 25 -22.93 -24.90 7.79
N GLY A 26 -23.54 -25.52 6.76
CA GLY A 26 -22.91 -25.78 5.47
C GLY A 26 -22.51 -24.50 4.73
N LEU A 27 -23.37 -23.49 4.72
CA LEU A 27 -23.07 -22.18 4.13
C LEU A 27 -21.93 -21.46 4.88
N LEU A 28 -21.90 -21.53 6.20
CA LEU A 28 -20.81 -20.96 7.01
C LEU A 28 -19.48 -21.69 6.76
N ALA A 29 -19.50 -23.02 6.71
CA ALA A 29 -18.33 -23.83 6.40
C ALA A 29 -17.80 -23.53 4.98
N TRP A 30 -18.70 -23.42 4.00
CA TRP A 30 -18.33 -23.05 2.63
C TRP A 30 -17.70 -21.67 2.56
N LYS A 31 -18.29 -20.67 3.22
CA LYS A 31 -17.73 -19.32 3.32
C LYS A 31 -16.35 -19.33 3.99
N TYR A 32 -16.18 -20.10 5.05
CA TYR A 32 -14.90 -20.20 5.75
C TYR A 32 -13.81 -20.81 4.87
N LEU A 33 -14.12 -21.92 4.18
CA LEU A 33 -13.17 -22.60 3.29
C LEU A 33 -12.81 -21.76 2.06
N THR A 34 -13.74 -20.96 1.55
CA THR A 34 -13.53 -20.10 0.38
C THR A 34 -13.07 -18.68 0.73
N ALA A 35 -12.94 -18.34 2.02
CA ALA A 35 -12.57 -17.01 2.49
C ALA A 35 -11.22 -16.55 1.95
N GLU A 36 -10.20 -17.42 1.95
CA GLU A 36 -8.87 -17.06 1.47
C GLU A 36 -8.86 -16.78 -0.04
N VAL A 37 -9.50 -17.65 -0.82
CA VAL A 37 -9.58 -17.52 -2.29
C VAL A 37 -10.38 -16.28 -2.68
N SER A 38 -11.55 -16.10 -2.08
CA SER A 38 -12.37 -14.90 -2.32
C SER A 38 -11.67 -13.61 -1.88
N GLY A 39 -10.90 -13.65 -0.79
CA GLY A 39 -10.06 -12.55 -0.34
C GLY A 39 -8.99 -12.17 -1.37
N ARG A 40 -8.27 -13.15 -1.93
CA ARG A 40 -7.27 -12.93 -2.98
C ARG A 40 -7.89 -12.35 -4.25
N VAL A 41 -9.02 -12.88 -4.70
CA VAL A 41 -9.73 -12.37 -5.90
C VAL A 41 -10.21 -10.93 -5.68
N ASN A 42 -10.80 -10.63 -4.53
CA ASN A 42 -11.22 -9.26 -4.22
C ASN A 42 -10.04 -8.30 -4.14
N ALA A 43 -8.90 -8.73 -3.58
CA ALA A 43 -7.69 -7.93 -3.55
C ALA A 43 -7.18 -7.62 -4.98
N GLU A 44 -7.14 -8.62 -5.86
CA GLU A 44 -6.75 -8.44 -7.27
C GLU A 44 -7.68 -7.47 -8.00
N VAL A 45 -9.00 -7.61 -7.83
CA VAL A 45 -10.00 -6.71 -8.42
C VAL A 45 -9.81 -5.26 -7.94
N GLN A 46 -9.50 -5.08 -6.66
CA GLN A 46 -9.24 -3.75 -6.11
C GLN A 46 -7.92 -3.16 -6.63
N LEU A 47 -6.86 -3.96 -6.72
CA LEU A 47 -5.55 -3.53 -7.25
C LEU A 47 -5.64 -3.13 -8.74
N GLU A 48 -6.42 -3.87 -9.53
CA GLU A 48 -6.62 -3.62 -10.96
C GLU A 48 -7.68 -2.55 -11.25
N SER A 49 -8.40 -2.08 -10.22
CA SER A 49 -9.40 -1.03 -10.38
C SER A 49 -8.76 0.26 -10.90
N ALA A 50 -9.45 0.97 -11.80
CA ALA A 50 -8.94 2.23 -12.37
C ALA A 50 -8.48 3.26 -11.30
N PRO A 51 -9.19 3.44 -10.17
CA PRO A 51 -8.71 4.31 -9.09
C PRO A 51 -7.41 3.84 -8.45
N SER A 52 -7.22 2.53 -8.24
CA SER A 52 -5.99 1.99 -7.68
C SER A 52 -4.81 2.17 -8.64
N ARG A 53 -5.03 1.98 -9.94
CA ARG A 53 -4.02 2.20 -10.97
C ARG A 53 -3.56 3.66 -11.01
N ILE A 54 -4.49 4.61 -10.99
CA ILE A 54 -4.19 6.05 -10.96
C ILE A 54 -3.42 6.41 -9.68
N ALA A 55 -3.92 5.98 -8.51
CA ALA A 55 -3.28 6.29 -7.24
C ALA A 55 -1.86 5.71 -7.13
N ASN A 56 -1.62 4.50 -7.64
CA ASN A 56 -0.29 3.89 -7.65
C ASN A 56 0.65 4.60 -8.65
N TYR A 57 0.13 4.97 -9.82
CA TYR A 57 0.86 5.76 -10.81
C TYR A 57 1.29 7.11 -10.20
N GLU A 58 0.34 7.91 -9.71
CA GLU A 58 0.59 9.20 -9.06
C GLU A 58 1.54 9.08 -7.87
N SER A 59 1.41 8.02 -7.06
CA SER A 59 2.28 7.77 -5.91
C SER A 59 3.76 7.68 -6.28
N TYR A 60 4.14 7.17 -7.46
CA TYR A 60 5.55 7.14 -7.86
C TYR A 60 6.05 8.51 -8.31
N PHE A 61 5.22 9.31 -8.98
CA PHE A 61 5.55 10.70 -9.32
C PHE A 61 5.70 11.55 -8.07
N ASP A 62 4.80 11.40 -7.09
CA ASP A 62 4.88 12.12 -5.80
C ASP A 62 6.16 11.76 -5.04
N GLN A 63 6.54 10.48 -5.01
CA GLN A 63 7.78 10.05 -4.38
C GLN A 63 9.00 10.67 -5.06
N CYS A 64 9.00 10.72 -6.38
CA CYS A 64 10.05 11.35 -7.17
C CYS A 64 10.14 12.87 -6.93
N ALA A 65 9.00 13.56 -6.95
CA ALA A 65 8.92 14.99 -6.67
C ALA A 65 9.41 15.31 -5.25
N ALA A 66 9.08 14.46 -4.26
CA ALA A 66 9.56 14.61 -2.89
C ALA A 66 11.09 14.48 -2.80
N ILE A 67 11.68 13.48 -3.47
CA ILE A 67 13.16 13.30 -3.50
C ILE A 67 13.84 14.52 -4.13
N GLN A 68 13.35 14.98 -5.27
CA GLN A 68 13.88 16.18 -5.94
C GLN A 68 13.70 17.45 -5.10
N GLY A 69 12.59 17.57 -4.35
CA GLY A 69 12.38 18.65 -3.39
C GLY A 69 13.43 18.66 -2.27
N TYR A 70 13.80 17.50 -1.72
CA TYR A 70 14.89 17.40 -0.74
C TYR A 70 16.25 17.75 -1.35
N GLU A 71 16.50 17.37 -2.60
CA GLU A 71 17.74 17.72 -3.32
C GLU A 71 17.86 19.23 -3.55
N ALA A 72 16.77 19.89 -3.98
CA ALA A 72 16.72 21.33 -4.12
C ALA A 72 16.95 22.05 -2.77
N ALA A 73 16.35 21.54 -1.69
CA ALA A 73 16.58 22.06 -0.34
C ALA A 73 18.03 21.88 0.11
N LEU A 74 18.66 20.73 -0.19
CA LEU A 74 20.09 20.52 0.08
C LEU A 74 20.97 21.49 -0.69
N ALA A 75 20.69 21.73 -1.97
CA ALA A 75 21.42 22.68 -2.78
C ALA A 75 21.33 24.11 -2.20
N ALA A 76 20.13 24.55 -1.80
CA ALA A 76 19.92 25.84 -1.17
C ALA A 76 20.70 25.97 0.15
N GLN A 77 20.62 24.97 1.04
CA GLN A 77 21.31 25.01 2.33
C GLN A 77 22.84 24.96 2.18
N ARG A 78 23.36 24.19 1.22
CA ARG A 78 24.79 24.16 0.89
C ARG A 78 25.27 25.50 0.34
N SER A 79 24.46 26.17 -0.47
CA SER A 79 24.75 27.52 -0.97
C SER A 79 24.73 28.56 0.16
N SER A 80 23.85 28.43 1.16
CA SER A 80 23.87 29.33 2.32
C SER A 80 25.10 29.10 3.21
N LEU A 81 25.58 27.86 3.32
CA LEU A 81 26.71 27.50 4.16
C LEU A 81 28.02 28.18 3.73
N SER A 82 28.22 28.45 2.43
CA SER A 82 29.49 29.00 1.91
C SER A 82 29.81 30.41 2.41
N GLY A 83 28.82 31.15 2.90
CA GLY A 83 28.99 32.51 3.46
C GLY A 83 28.94 32.58 4.99
N LEU A 84 28.77 31.46 5.68
CA LEU A 84 28.55 31.42 7.13
C LEU A 84 29.78 30.90 7.88
N SER A 85 29.92 31.31 9.13
CA SER A 85 30.97 30.83 10.04
C SER A 85 30.42 30.67 11.47
N GLY A 86 31.20 30.04 12.35
CA GLY A 86 30.81 29.83 13.76
C GLY A 86 29.52 29.02 13.93
N ASP A 87 28.68 29.46 14.87
CA ASP A 87 27.47 28.74 15.29
C ASP A 87 26.42 28.63 14.18
N ASP A 88 26.31 29.62 13.30
CA ASP A 88 25.35 29.60 12.19
C ASP A 88 25.72 28.56 11.14
N ALA A 89 27.01 28.38 10.86
CA ALA A 89 27.49 27.30 10.00
C ALA A 89 27.19 25.91 10.61
N SER A 90 27.32 25.77 11.94
CA SER A 90 26.98 24.53 12.65
C SER A 90 25.49 24.22 12.60
N ARG A 91 24.62 25.23 12.75
CA ARG A 91 23.16 25.08 12.61
C ARG A 91 22.76 24.61 11.22
N VAL A 92 23.31 25.25 10.18
CA VAL A 92 23.04 24.86 8.78
C VAL A 92 23.52 23.44 8.49
N LYS A 93 24.70 23.03 9.00
CA LYS A 93 25.16 21.63 8.87
C LYS A 93 24.21 20.62 9.50
N THR A 94 23.63 20.92 10.66
CA THR A 94 22.61 20.07 11.29
C THR A 94 21.35 19.96 10.43
N VAL A 95 20.89 21.08 9.86
CA VAL A 95 19.76 21.09 8.92
C VAL A 95 20.07 20.25 7.67
N ILE A 96 21.27 20.40 7.08
CA ILE A 96 21.73 19.61 5.93
C ILE A 96 21.71 18.11 6.27
N ALA A 97 22.21 17.72 7.45
CA ALA A 97 22.18 16.32 7.88
C ALA A 97 20.74 15.79 8.00
N GLY A 98 19.83 16.59 8.56
CA GLY A 98 18.42 16.25 8.68
C GLY A 98 17.71 16.08 7.33
N ILE A 99 17.97 16.97 6.36
CA ILE A 99 17.41 16.86 5.01
C ILE A 99 18.03 15.66 4.27
N SER A 100 19.33 15.41 4.44
CA SER A 100 20.02 14.26 3.84
C SER A 100 19.42 12.93 4.32
N ALA A 101 19.11 12.83 5.61
CA ALA A 101 18.43 11.66 6.17
C ALA A 101 16.98 11.51 5.66
N GLN A 102 16.27 12.61 5.39
CA GLN A 102 14.95 12.56 4.77
C GLN A 102 15.03 12.09 3.32
N ARG A 103 15.96 12.62 2.52
CA ARG A 103 16.22 12.17 1.15
C ARG A 103 16.52 10.68 1.10
N SER A 104 17.43 10.19 1.94
CA SER A 104 17.80 8.77 1.98
C SER A 104 16.59 7.87 2.31
N ARG A 105 15.73 8.27 3.27
CA ARG A 105 14.49 7.54 3.58
C ARG A 105 13.50 7.54 2.42
N ALA A 106 13.34 8.66 1.72
CA ALA A 106 12.47 8.75 0.55
C ALA A 106 12.96 7.85 -0.60
N ILE A 107 14.26 7.85 -0.88
CA ILE A 107 14.89 6.95 -1.86
C ILE A 107 14.71 5.49 -1.46
N ALA A 108 14.91 5.14 -0.19
CA ALA A 108 14.70 3.79 0.30
C ALA A 108 13.24 3.34 0.14
N GLN A 109 12.28 4.23 0.43
CA GLN A 109 10.86 3.95 0.27
C GLN A 109 10.49 3.73 -1.20
N TYR A 110 10.96 4.60 -2.10
CA TYR A 110 10.80 4.44 -3.54
C TYR A 110 11.36 3.09 -4.00
N ASN A 111 12.60 2.79 -3.63
CA ASN A 111 13.27 1.54 -3.99
C ASN A 111 12.57 0.29 -3.44
N VAL A 112 11.90 0.38 -2.29
CA VAL A 112 11.07 -0.69 -1.77
C VAL A 112 9.78 -0.82 -2.59
N ASP A 113 9.13 0.29 -2.92
CA ASP A 113 7.86 0.27 -3.65
C ASP A 113 8.00 -0.18 -5.10
N VAL A 114 9.09 0.15 -5.79
CA VAL A 114 9.37 -0.36 -7.15
C VAL A 114 9.70 -1.85 -7.20
N ARG A 115 10.03 -2.47 -6.06
CA ARG A 115 10.26 -3.93 -5.94
C ARG A 115 8.99 -4.72 -5.56
N LYS A 116 7.87 -4.04 -5.30
CA LYS A 116 6.60 -4.69 -4.95
C LYS A 116 5.88 -5.17 -6.21
N ASP A 117 6.48 -6.14 -6.89
CA ASP A 117 6.05 -6.68 -8.20
C ASP A 117 4.59 -7.14 -8.24
N TYR A 118 4.07 -7.63 -7.12
CA TYR A 118 2.68 -8.10 -7.04
C TYR A 118 1.63 -6.97 -6.96
N THR A 119 2.03 -5.76 -6.57
CA THR A 119 1.07 -4.66 -6.29
C THR A 119 1.43 -3.39 -7.04
N LYS A 120 2.12 -2.44 -6.39
CA LYS A 120 2.35 -1.10 -6.92
C LYS A 120 3.26 -1.10 -8.16
N ALA A 121 4.28 -1.96 -8.19
CA ALA A 121 5.30 -1.90 -9.24
C ALA A 121 4.76 -2.24 -10.64
N ARG A 122 3.59 -2.89 -10.73
CA ARG A 122 2.89 -3.14 -12.01
C ARG A 122 2.44 -1.84 -12.70
N PHE A 123 2.33 -0.76 -11.95
CA PHE A 123 1.89 0.57 -12.42
C PHE A 123 3.03 1.58 -12.43
N LEU A 124 4.28 1.12 -12.28
CA LEU A 124 5.45 1.98 -12.47
C LEU A 124 5.51 2.42 -13.93
N ASP A 125 5.56 3.73 -14.15
CA ASP A 125 5.70 4.28 -15.50
C ASP A 125 7.06 3.93 -16.12
N SER A 126 7.09 3.73 -17.44
CA SER A 126 8.31 3.40 -18.17
C SER A 126 9.39 4.49 -18.15
N GLY A 127 8.99 5.75 -17.94
CA GLY A 127 9.88 6.90 -17.80
C GLY A 127 10.49 7.05 -16.41
N LEU A 128 10.05 6.24 -15.43
CA LEU A 128 10.57 6.30 -14.06
C LEU A 128 11.70 5.28 -13.82
N PRO A 129 12.69 5.62 -12.98
CA PRO A 129 13.83 4.75 -12.73
C PRO A 129 13.42 3.48 -11.96
N LYS A 130 13.97 2.33 -12.35
CA LYS A 130 13.71 1.06 -11.63
C LYS A 130 14.38 0.97 -10.26
N ALA A 131 15.36 1.84 -10.01
CA ALA A 131 15.99 2.05 -8.72
C ALA A 131 16.67 3.42 -8.74
N ILE A 132 16.68 4.09 -7.59
CA ILE A 132 17.41 5.34 -7.37
C ILE A 132 18.66 5.01 -6.54
N ASP A 133 19.81 5.47 -7.00
CA ASP A 133 21.08 5.39 -6.26
C ASP A 133 21.10 6.46 -5.15
N ASP A 134 21.24 6.03 -3.90
CA ASP A 134 21.28 6.92 -2.74
C ASP A 134 22.57 7.75 -2.68
N LYS A 135 23.62 7.31 -3.38
CA LYS A 135 24.92 7.99 -3.48
C LYS A 135 24.96 9.04 -4.58
N SER A 136 24.02 9.03 -5.51
CA SER A 136 23.90 10.07 -6.54
C SER A 136 23.60 11.41 -5.88
N GLU A 137 24.17 12.51 -6.40
CA GLU A 137 23.91 13.85 -5.88
C GLU A 137 22.52 14.38 -6.30
N SER A 138 22.06 13.98 -7.48
CA SER A 138 20.72 14.30 -7.98
C SER A 138 20.04 13.09 -8.61
N THR A 139 18.72 13.05 -8.47
CA THR A 139 17.88 12.02 -9.03
C THR A 139 17.20 12.52 -10.30
N ILE A 140 17.40 11.82 -11.41
CA ILE A 140 16.62 12.04 -12.63
C ILE A 140 15.35 11.19 -12.52
N CYS A 141 14.25 11.85 -12.19
CA CYS A 141 12.92 11.27 -12.16
C CYS A 141 12.13 11.78 -13.35
N ALA A 142 11.67 10.87 -14.23
CA ALA A 142 10.87 11.12 -15.43
C ALA A 142 11.42 12.25 -16.34
N ASN A 143 11.95 11.87 -17.51
CA ASN A 143 12.22 12.82 -18.59
C ASN A 143 10.93 13.35 -19.20
#